data_AF-A0A352NRQ4-F1
#
_entry.id   AF-A0A352NRQ4-F1
#
_cell.length_a   1.000
_cell.length_b   1.000
_cell.length_c   1.000
_cell.angle_alpha   90.00
_cell.angle_beta   90.00
_cell.angle_gamma   90.00
#
_symmetry.space_group_name_H-M   'P 1'
#
loop_
_entity.id
_entity.type
_entity.pdbx_description
1 polymer ?
#
loop_
_entity_poly.entity_id
_entity_poly.type
_entity_poly.pdbx_seq_one_letter_code
_entity_poly.pdbx_strand_id
1 'polypeptide(L)'
;MNKIKFVYDLLETIKQKENLKGSLNMVGVKDNTKVFEMNSSNGFYFHNKSLLNHEHKLNKAKLLLSTLNHMKIEKNRVNGYTLSLISDKMSKDLQDLIFEIINSNTKEENNFIKQFHESKEFKFQVKLSINNRYEIKKSIVEIENPQSKMKLNVNVKLI
;
A
#
# COMPACT_ATOMS: atom_id res chain seq x y z
N MET A 1 -0.88 -22.01 6.89
CA MET A 1 0.08 -21.65 5.81
C MET A 1 1.11 -20.71 6.40
N ASN A 2 2.39 -20.89 6.10
CA ASN A 2 3.47 -20.04 6.60
C ASN A 2 3.40 -18.65 5.93
N LYS A 3 3.42 -17.57 6.72
CA LYS A 3 3.37 -16.17 6.23
C LYS A 3 4.54 -15.81 5.32
N ILE A 4 5.74 -16.28 5.64
CA ILE A 4 6.96 -16.03 4.86
C ILE A 4 6.82 -16.68 3.48
N LYS A 5 6.41 -17.95 3.44
CA LYS A 5 6.14 -18.64 2.17
C LYS A 5 5.07 -17.92 1.36
N PHE A 6 3.96 -17.51 1.99
CA PHE A 6 2.91 -16.77 1.31
C PHE A 6 3.41 -15.50 0.64
N VAL A 7 4.19 -14.69 1.36
CA VAL A 7 4.74 -13.43 0.81
C VAL A 7 5.78 -13.71 -0.27
N TYR A 8 6.58 -14.78 -0.14
CA TYR A 8 7.50 -15.21 -1.18
C TYR A 8 6.75 -15.56 -2.48
N ASP A 9 5.75 -16.46 -2.40
CA ASP A 9 4.95 -16.89 -3.55
C ASP A 9 4.24 -15.69 -4.22
N LEU A 10 3.74 -14.74 -3.41
CA LEU A 10 3.13 -13.49 -3.89
C LEU A 10 4.13 -12.60 -4.62
N LEU A 11 5.31 -12.36 -4.04
CA LEU A 11 6.35 -11.51 -4.65
C LEU A 11 6.90 -12.12 -5.94
N GLU A 12 7.06 -13.44 -5.97
CA GLU A 12 7.46 -14.17 -7.17
C GLU A 12 6.43 -14.00 -8.29
N THR A 13 5.14 -14.15 -7.97
CA THR A 13 4.05 -13.94 -8.93
C THR A 13 4.02 -12.50 -9.47
N ILE A 14 4.27 -11.49 -8.61
CA ILE A 14 4.37 -10.09 -9.04
C ILE A 14 5.58 -9.88 -9.97
N LYS A 15 6.73 -10.48 -9.67
CA LYS A 15 7.94 -10.36 -10.50
C LYS A 15 7.77 -10.98 -11.88
N GLN A 16 7.03 -12.07 -11.99
CA GLN A 16 6.75 -12.73 -13.27
C GLN A 16 5.82 -11.91 -14.17
N LYS A 17 5.07 -10.94 -13.62
CA LYS A 17 4.23 -10.03 -14.40
C LYS A 17 5.00 -8.77 -14.75
N GLU A 18 5.47 -8.68 -15.99
CA GLU A 18 6.16 -7.49 -16.51
C GLU A 18 5.25 -6.25 -16.55
N ASN A 19 3.94 -6.45 -16.73
CA ASN A 19 2.94 -5.38 -16.80
C ASN A 19 1.69 -5.76 -16.00
N LEU A 20 1.36 -4.95 -14.99
CA LEU A 20 0.09 -5.02 -14.29
C LEU A 20 -0.87 -4.01 -14.94
N LYS A 21 -2.00 -4.48 -15.47
CA LYS A 21 -3.06 -3.62 -16.03
C LYS A 21 -4.23 -3.53 -15.07
N GLY A 22 -4.91 -2.39 -15.05
CA GLY A 22 -6.01 -2.19 -14.13
C GLY A 22 -6.71 -0.84 -14.21
N SER A 23 -7.63 -0.64 -13.27
CA SER A 23 -8.30 0.63 -12.98
C SER A 23 -7.90 1.14 -11.59
N LEU A 24 -7.70 2.45 -11.48
CA LEU A 24 -7.26 3.15 -10.28
C LEU A 24 -8.29 4.22 -10.02
N ASN A 25 -8.80 4.24 -8.80
CA ASN A 25 -9.64 5.30 -8.28
C ASN A 25 -8.98 5.79 -6.99
N MET A 26 -8.72 7.09 -6.92
CA MET A 26 -8.14 7.75 -5.79
C MET A 26 -9.03 8.92 -5.38
N VAL A 27 -9.49 8.93 -4.13
CA VAL A 27 -10.40 9.95 -3.60
C VAL A 27 -9.82 10.55 -2.33
N GLY A 28 -9.64 11.87 -2.33
CA GLY A 28 -9.26 12.66 -1.16
C GLY A 28 -10.47 13.40 -0.59
N VAL A 29 -10.68 13.26 0.71
CA VAL A 29 -11.76 13.88 1.48
C VAL A 29 -11.15 14.71 2.60
N LYS A 30 -11.70 15.91 2.84
CA LYS A 30 -11.39 16.77 3.98
C LYS A 30 -12.70 17.28 4.56
N ASP A 31 -12.88 17.19 5.88
CA ASP A 31 -14.12 17.61 6.55
C ASP A 31 -15.38 16.99 5.91
N ASN A 32 -15.32 15.68 5.61
CA ASN A 32 -16.34 14.91 4.90
C ASN A 32 -16.71 15.42 3.49
N THR A 33 -15.96 16.37 2.95
CA THR A 33 -16.14 16.90 1.60
C THR A 33 -15.06 16.35 0.68
N LYS A 34 -15.45 15.84 -0.49
CA LYS A 34 -14.50 15.39 -1.51
C LYS A 34 -13.75 16.61 -2.05
N VAL A 35 -12.42 16.62 -1.88
CA VAL A 35 -11.54 17.72 -2.32
C VAL A 35 -10.59 17.30 -3.43
N PHE A 36 -10.45 16.00 -3.66
CA PHE A 36 -9.61 15.44 -4.72
C PHE A 36 -10.24 14.16 -5.25
N GLU A 37 -10.21 13.97 -6.57
CA GLU A 37 -10.56 12.71 -7.21
C GLU A 37 -9.68 12.51 -8.45
N MET A 38 -9.13 11.30 -8.58
CA MET A 38 -8.39 10.87 -9.75
C MET A 38 -8.86 9.46 -10.12
N ASN A 39 -9.35 9.33 -11.34
CA ASN A 39 -9.81 8.07 -11.90
C ASN A 39 -9.02 7.77 -13.17
N SER A 40 -8.50 6.54 -13.27
CA SER A 40 -7.89 6.01 -14.48
C SER A 40 -8.51 4.66 -14.80
N SER A 41 -9.19 4.60 -15.93
CA SER A 41 -9.80 3.39 -16.49
C SER A 41 -8.91 2.69 -17.53
N ASN A 42 -7.88 3.38 -18.03
CA ASN A 42 -7.18 2.99 -19.27
C ASN A 42 -5.82 2.31 -19.04
N GLY A 43 -5.66 1.60 -17.92
CA GLY A 43 -4.44 0.85 -17.62
C GLY A 43 -3.26 1.76 -17.24
N PHE A 44 -2.91 1.77 -15.96
CA PHE A 44 -1.62 2.29 -15.50
C PHE A 44 -0.62 1.14 -15.56
N TYR A 45 0.58 1.42 -16.08
CA TYR A 45 1.68 0.47 -16.10
C TYR A 45 2.55 0.69 -14.87
N PHE A 46 2.60 -0.30 -13.98
CA PHE A 46 3.63 -0.33 -12.97
C PHE A 46 4.94 -0.76 -13.62
N HIS A 47 5.79 0.19 -13.97
CA HIS A 47 7.17 -0.15 -14.28
C HIS A 47 7.84 -0.63 -13.00
N ASN A 48 8.16 -1.93 -12.96
CA ASN A 48 8.93 -2.54 -11.90
C ASN A 48 10.41 -2.13 -12.01
N LYS A 49 10.69 -0.82 -12.04
CA LYS A 49 12.04 -0.30 -11.92
C LYS A 49 12.46 -0.49 -10.48
N SER A 50 13.18 -1.59 -10.24
CA SER A 50 14.02 -1.78 -9.07
C SER A 50 15.17 -0.75 -9.08
N LEU A 51 14.86 0.54 -8.93
CA LEU A 51 15.84 1.46 -8.36
C LEU A 51 16.02 1.00 -6.92
N LEU A 52 17.23 0.64 -6.48
CA LEU A 52 17.66 0.87 -5.09
C LEU A 52 19.12 0.48 -4.83
N ASN A 53 19.82 1.43 -4.23
CA ASN A 53 21.20 1.35 -3.72
C ASN A 53 21.32 0.44 -2.47
N HIS A 54 22.56 0.05 -2.13
CA HIS A 54 22.87 -1.00 -1.15
C HIS A 54 22.57 -0.66 0.31
N GLU A 55 22.66 0.60 0.76
CA GLU A 55 22.36 1.02 2.15
C GLU A 55 20.90 0.77 2.55
N HIS A 56 19.95 0.85 1.61
CA HIS A 56 18.53 0.64 1.90
C HIS A 56 18.12 -0.84 2.02
N LYS A 57 19.03 -1.81 1.80
CA LYS A 57 18.68 -3.24 1.80
C LYS A 57 18.37 -3.80 3.19
N LEU A 58 19.11 -3.38 4.22
CA LEU A 58 18.89 -3.78 5.61
C LEU A 58 17.59 -3.19 6.17
N ASN A 59 17.32 -1.90 5.89
CA ASN A 59 16.07 -1.25 6.30
C ASN A 59 14.84 -1.89 5.63
N LYS A 60 14.96 -2.37 4.38
CA LYS A 60 13.89 -3.15 3.72
C LYS A 60 13.64 -4.49 4.36
N ALA A 61 14.69 -5.24 4.73
CA ALA A 61 14.51 -6.53 5.38
C ALA A 61 13.85 -6.35 6.74
N LYS A 62 14.29 -5.35 7.52
CA LYS A 62 13.68 -4.96 8.79
C LYS A 62 12.22 -4.55 8.59
N LEU A 63 11.93 -3.72 7.57
CA LEU A 63 10.57 -3.33 7.20
C LEU A 63 9.73 -4.55 6.85
N LEU A 64 10.18 -5.42 5.95
CA LEU A 64 9.44 -6.61 5.52
C LEU A 64 9.13 -7.53 6.70
N LEU A 65 10.12 -7.84 7.53
CA LEU A 65 9.96 -8.69 8.71
C LEU A 65 8.99 -8.08 9.73
N SER A 66 9.12 -6.78 10.00
CA SER A 66 8.24 -6.07 10.92
C SER A 66 6.81 -6.00 10.37
N THR A 67 6.66 -5.78 9.07
CA THR A 67 5.36 -5.76 8.38
C THR A 67 4.71 -7.14 8.37
N LEU A 68 5.48 -8.21 8.16
CA LEU A 68 5.01 -9.60 8.17
C LEU A 68 4.34 -10.00 9.49
N ASN A 69 4.89 -9.53 10.62
CA ASN A 69 4.33 -9.81 11.94
C ASN A 69 2.92 -9.23 12.09
N HIS A 70 2.73 -7.99 11.66
CA HIS A 70 1.46 -7.27 11.79
C HIS A 70 0.47 -7.55 10.65
N MET A 71 0.90 -8.28 9.63
CA MET A 71 0.07 -8.71 8.52
C MET A 71 -0.92 -9.78 8.96
N LYS A 72 -2.20 -9.58 8.65
CA LYS A 72 -3.25 -10.58 8.77
C LYS A 72 -3.46 -11.23 7.41
N ILE A 73 -3.43 -12.55 7.36
CA ILE A 73 -3.71 -13.33 6.15
C ILE A 73 -4.92 -14.21 6.44
N GLU A 74 -5.99 -14.00 5.69
CA GLU A 74 -7.24 -14.75 5.82
C GLU A 74 -7.49 -15.53 4.53
N LYS A 75 -7.68 -16.85 4.64
CA LYS A 75 -8.07 -17.68 3.49
C LYS A 75 -9.58 -17.66 3.34
N ASN A 76 -10.07 -17.19 2.21
CA ASN A 76 -11.45 -17.34 1.78
C ASN A 76 -11.55 -18.57 0.87
N ARG A 77 -12.37 -19.56 1.26
CA ARG A 77 -12.49 -20.84 0.53
C ARG A 77 -12.89 -20.69 -0.94
N VAL A 78 -13.57 -19.60 -1.30
CA VAL A 78 -14.06 -19.36 -2.67
C VAL A 78 -13.18 -18.36 -3.42
N ASN A 79 -12.69 -17.32 -2.73
CA ASN A 79 -12.12 -16.15 -3.39
C ASN A 79 -10.59 -15.99 -3.25
N GLY A 80 -9.92 -16.92 -2.57
CA GLY A 80 -8.46 -16.90 -2.38
C GLY A 80 -8.05 -16.41 -1.00
N TYR A 81 -7.33 -15.30 -0.95
CA TYR A 81 -6.74 -14.75 0.27
C TYR A 81 -7.02 -13.25 0.40
N THR A 82 -7.20 -12.81 1.64
CA THR A 82 -7.18 -11.40 2.01
C THR A 82 -5.95 -11.16 2.87
N LEU A 83 -5.07 -10.29 2.39
CA LEU A 83 -3.92 -9.80 3.14
C LEU A 83 -4.28 -8.40 3.64
N SER A 84 -4.22 -8.18 4.94
CA SER A 84 -4.52 -6.88 5.55
C SER A 84 -3.39 -6.44 6.47
N LEU A 85 -3.14 -5.15 6.46
CA LEU A 85 -2.12 -4.50 7.27
C LEU A 85 -2.72 -3.19 7.81
N ILE A 86 -2.67 -2.96 9.12
CA ILE A 86 -3.33 -1.82 9.78
C ILE A 86 -2.33 -1.16 10.74
N SER A 87 -2.10 0.14 10.54
CA SER A 87 -1.20 0.98 11.35
C SER A 87 -1.43 0.91 12.85
N ASP A 88 -2.68 0.98 13.30
CA ASP A 88 -3.08 0.91 14.72
C ASP A 88 -2.61 -0.38 15.42
N LYS A 89 -2.20 -1.40 14.66
CA LYS A 89 -1.69 -2.68 15.20
C LYS A 89 -0.17 -2.81 15.12
N MET A 90 0.54 -1.79 14.63
CA MET A 90 1.99 -1.80 14.45
C MET A 90 2.72 -1.06 15.56
N SER A 91 3.99 -1.41 15.77
CA SER A 91 4.89 -0.61 16.60
C SER A 91 5.15 0.77 16.00
N LYS A 92 5.39 1.76 16.88
CA LYS A 92 5.72 3.13 16.49
C LYS A 92 6.94 3.20 15.56
N ASP A 93 7.99 2.43 15.86
CA ASP A 93 9.19 2.32 15.00
C ASP A 93 8.87 1.88 13.57
N LEU A 94 7.88 1.01 13.37
CA LEU A 94 7.48 0.55 12.05
C LEU A 94 6.65 1.61 11.32
N GLN A 95 5.80 2.33 12.07
CA GLN A 95 5.10 3.48 11.52
C GLN A 95 6.13 4.51 11.06
N ASP A 96 7.09 4.90 11.91
CA ASP A 96 8.15 5.88 11.62
C ASP A 96 8.99 5.48 10.40
N LEU A 97 9.33 4.20 10.25
CA LEU A 97 10.04 3.70 9.07
C LEU A 97 9.20 3.82 7.78
N ILE A 98 7.89 3.57 7.86
CA ILE A 98 6.98 3.74 6.72
C ILE A 98 6.83 5.24 6.39
N PHE A 99 6.74 6.11 7.41
CA PHE A 99 6.74 7.57 7.24
C PHE A 99 7.98 8.04 6.49
N GLU A 100 9.17 7.59 6.92
CA GLU A 100 10.44 7.98 6.30
C GLU A 100 10.49 7.59 4.81
N ILE A 101 10.05 6.37 4.47
CA ILE A 101 10.01 5.88 3.08
C ILE A 101 9.00 6.66 2.21
N ILE A 102 7.85 7.01 2.78
CA ILE A 102 6.84 7.83 2.08
C ILE A 102 7.40 9.24 1.84
N ASN A 103 8.02 9.84 2.85
CA ASN A 103 8.55 11.21 2.79
C ASN A 103 9.81 11.35 1.93
N SER A 104 10.67 10.32 1.86
CA SER A 104 11.92 10.37 1.08
C SER A 104 11.69 10.39 -0.44
N ASN A 105 10.49 10.05 -0.90
CA ASN A 105 10.16 9.90 -2.32
C ASN A 105 9.33 11.04 -2.91
N THR A 106 8.99 12.08 -2.14
CA THR A 106 8.17 13.18 -2.63
C THR A 106 8.98 14.39 -3.05
N LYS A 107 9.00 14.64 -4.36
CA LYS A 107 9.39 15.90 -4.98
C LYS A 107 8.23 16.45 -5.81
N GLU A 108 7.02 16.65 -5.29
CA GLU A 108 5.91 17.17 -6.12
C GLU A 108 4.88 18.08 -5.41
N GLU A 109 4.20 18.87 -6.26
CA GLU A 109 3.61 20.20 -6.05
C GLU A 109 2.11 20.22 -5.69
N ASN A 110 1.50 19.06 -5.38
CA ASN A 110 0.06 18.97 -5.11
C ASN A 110 -0.31 19.30 -3.65
N ASN A 111 -1.13 20.33 -3.44
CA ASN A 111 -1.44 20.90 -2.12
C ASN A 111 -2.14 19.92 -1.15
N PHE A 112 -2.98 19.01 -1.65
CA PHE A 112 -3.64 17.98 -0.81
C PHE A 112 -2.67 16.91 -0.31
N ILE A 113 -1.80 16.40 -1.19
CA ILE A 113 -0.80 15.40 -0.83
C ILE A 113 0.24 16.03 0.09
N LYS A 114 0.68 17.25 -0.20
CA LYS A 114 1.56 18.03 0.67
C LYS A 114 1.00 18.20 2.10
N GLN A 115 -0.27 18.59 2.23
CA GLN A 115 -0.95 18.68 3.54
C GLN A 115 -1.04 17.32 4.26
N PHE A 116 -1.10 16.23 3.50
CA PHE A 116 -1.04 14.88 4.05
C PHE A 116 0.37 14.53 4.57
N HIS A 117 1.42 14.94 3.85
CA HIS A 117 2.82 14.75 4.22
C HIS A 117 3.26 15.56 5.45
N GLU A 118 2.71 16.75 5.64
CA GLU A 118 3.04 17.61 6.79
C GLU A 118 2.50 17.07 8.12
N SER A 119 1.72 15.98 8.08
CA SER A 119 1.15 15.36 9.25
C SER A 119 2.11 14.43 9.98
N LYS A 120 2.25 14.64 11.29
CA LYS A 120 3.09 13.80 12.16
C LYS A 120 2.42 12.48 12.56
N GLU A 121 1.10 12.38 12.35
CA GLU A 121 0.31 11.21 12.69
C GLU A 121 -0.69 10.91 11.58
N PHE A 122 -0.55 9.72 10.98
CA PHE A 122 -1.57 9.14 10.13
C PHE A 122 -1.91 7.73 10.58
N LYS A 123 -3.15 7.35 10.31
CA LYS A 123 -3.58 5.97 10.29
C LYS A 123 -3.57 5.50 8.85
N PHE A 124 -2.96 4.37 8.58
CA PHE A 124 -3.10 3.71 7.29
C PHE A 124 -3.62 2.29 7.44
N GLN A 125 -4.29 1.83 6.39
CA GLN A 125 -4.71 0.46 6.19
C GLN A 125 -4.42 0.07 4.74
N VAL A 126 -3.80 -1.10 4.57
CA VAL A 126 -3.62 -1.74 3.26
C VAL A 126 -4.38 -3.06 3.26
N LYS A 127 -5.21 -3.30 2.25
CA LYS A 127 -5.91 -4.56 2.01
C LYS A 127 -5.66 -5.03 0.59
N LEU A 128 -5.15 -6.25 0.43
CA LEU A 128 -4.98 -6.92 -0.84
C LEU A 128 -5.95 -8.09 -0.93
N SER A 129 -6.67 -8.18 -2.04
CA SER A 129 -7.43 -9.37 -2.45
C SER A 129 -6.59 -10.16 -3.44
N ILE A 130 -6.29 -11.41 -3.09
CA ILE A 130 -5.34 -12.27 -3.80
C ILE A 130 -6.07 -13.57 -4.15
N ASN A 131 -5.91 -14.11 -5.36
CA ASN A 131 -6.55 -15.37 -5.74
C ASN A 131 -5.75 -16.61 -5.26
N ASN A 132 -6.25 -17.81 -5.55
CA ASN A 132 -5.55 -19.05 -5.18
C ASN A 132 -4.21 -19.28 -5.90
N ARG A 133 -3.93 -18.52 -6.96
CA ARG A 133 -2.66 -18.51 -7.71
C ARG A 133 -1.74 -17.37 -7.26
N TYR A 134 -2.01 -16.75 -6.11
CA TYR A 134 -1.26 -15.61 -5.57
C TYR A 134 -1.28 -14.35 -6.44
N GLU A 135 -2.23 -14.23 -7.38
CA GLU A 135 -2.37 -13.02 -8.18
C GLU A 135 -3.22 -11.99 -7.43
N ILE A 136 -2.73 -10.75 -7.38
CA ILE A 136 -3.48 -9.63 -6.81
C ILE A 136 -4.63 -9.28 -7.75
N LYS A 137 -5.86 -9.29 -7.24
CA LYS A 137 -7.07 -8.84 -7.94
C LYS A 137 -7.42 -7.39 -7.59
N LYS A 138 -7.21 -7.01 -6.34
CA LYS A 138 -7.57 -5.70 -5.82
C LYS A 138 -6.61 -5.27 -4.73
N SER A 139 -6.23 -3.99 -4.73
CA SER A 139 -5.54 -3.33 -3.63
C SER A 139 -6.40 -2.15 -3.16
N ILE A 140 -6.55 -2.02 -1.86
CA ILE A 140 -7.19 -0.87 -1.21
C ILE A 140 -6.18 -0.31 -0.23
N VAL A 141 -5.87 0.97 -0.36
CA VAL A 141 -5.06 1.72 0.60
C VAL A 141 -5.92 2.85 1.12
N GLU A 142 -6.07 2.89 2.44
CA GLU A 142 -6.78 3.95 3.14
C GLU A 142 -5.75 4.64 4.03
N ILE A 143 -5.66 5.96 3.94
CA ILE A 143 -4.81 6.77 4.80
C ILE A 143 -5.69 7.86 5.40
N GLU A 144 -5.60 8.07 6.71
CA GLU A 144 -6.36 9.06 7.45
C GLU A 144 -5.40 9.88 8.30
N ASN A 145 -5.50 11.20 8.21
CA ASN A 145 -4.90 12.12 9.16
C ASN A 145 -6.02 12.65 10.07
N PRO A 146 -6.09 12.17 11.33
CA PRO A 146 -7.13 12.62 12.27
C PRO A 146 -7.05 14.12 12.59
N GLN A 147 -5.85 14.70 12.61
CA GLN A 147 -5.64 16.10 13.00
C GLN A 147 -6.20 17.07 11.97
N SER A 148 -5.99 16.79 10.68
CA SER A 148 -6.51 17.62 9.59
C SER A 148 -7.86 17.16 9.05
N LYS A 149 -8.44 16.10 9.64
CA LYS A 149 -9.67 15.43 9.17
C LYS A 149 -9.61 15.06 7.68
N MET A 150 -8.42 14.69 7.21
CA MET A 150 -8.19 14.29 5.82
C MET A 150 -8.20 12.77 5.71
N LYS A 151 -8.84 12.26 4.65
CA LYS A 151 -8.81 10.84 4.29
C LYS A 151 -8.46 10.69 2.82
N LEU A 152 -7.59 9.74 2.52
CA LEU A 152 -7.22 9.36 1.18
C LEU A 152 -7.55 7.87 0.98
N ASN A 153 -8.38 7.58 0.00
CA ASN A 153 -8.74 6.22 -0.39
C ASN A 153 -8.21 5.95 -1.79
N VAL A 154 -7.34 4.97 -1.92
CA VAL A 154 -6.80 4.47 -3.19
C VAL A 154 -7.31 3.06 -3.41
N ASN A 155 -7.97 2.83 -4.53
CA ASN A 155 -8.50 1.54 -4.92
C ASN A 155 -7.97 1.18 -6.30
N VAL A 156 -7.20 0.11 -6.35
CA VAL A 156 -6.63 -0.44 -7.58
C VAL A 156 -7.30 -1.79 -7.84
N LYS A 157 -7.94 -1.94 -8.99
CA LYS A 157 -8.44 -3.23 -9.49
C LYS A 157 -7.57 -3.67 -10.65
N LEU A 158 -7.00 -4.86 -10.55
CA LEU A 158 -6.17 -5.45 -11.60
C LEU A 158 -7.04 -6.35 -12.48
N ILE A 159 -6.77 -6.32 -13.79
CA ILE A 159 -7.45 -7.11 -14.83
C ILE A 159 -6.49 -8.15 -15.35
#